data_AF-A0A2V6DSN8-F1
#
_entry.id   AF-A0A2V6DSN8-F1
#
_cell.length_a   1.000
_cell.length_b   1.000
_cell.length_c   1.000
_cell.angle_alpha   90.00
_cell.angle_beta   90.00
_cell.angle_gamma   90.00
#
_symmetry.space_group_name_H-M   'P 1'
#
loop_
_entity.id
_entity.type
_entity.pdbx_description
1 polymer ?
#
loop_
_entity_poly.entity_id
_entity_poly.type
_entity_poly.pdbx_seq_one_letter_code
_entity_poly.pdbx_strand_id
1 'polypeptide(L)'
;VDYIRNALMAKALRETGQDSTQQWHEAVAKINPGTEQIFALAELAQKWGWEKEALDLWWLAAKDPNHAEKTLRMLYDFYVGRQDTAELYRVLVRLEKLYPNDRAVSNNLAQLSLLLHLDPDRAYRLAREAHEQEPKNVDFAATYAFALYLQGDVEKASRLLGGFSETELERPQIAAYYGVILAGSGDFPRAAKFLDLGAKANLLPEERKLVEKAQLTIARR
;
A
#
# COMPACT_ATOMS: atom_id res chain seq x y z
N VAL A 1 32.49 -10.56 -9.50
CA VAL A 1 33.27 -9.56 -10.26
C VAL A 1 32.71 -9.38 -11.67
N ASP A 2 32.29 -10.45 -12.35
CA ASP A 2 31.87 -10.36 -13.76
C ASP A 2 30.56 -9.60 -14.01
N TYR A 3 29.62 -9.58 -13.07
CA TYR A 3 28.39 -8.80 -13.23
C TYR A 3 28.63 -7.28 -13.19
N ILE A 4 29.61 -6.81 -12.41
CA ILE A 4 29.93 -5.39 -12.27
C ILE A 4 30.49 -4.85 -13.60
N ARG A 5 31.32 -5.62 -14.29
CA ARG A 5 31.84 -5.23 -15.61
C ARG A 5 30.70 -4.97 -16.60
N ASN A 6 29.73 -5.87 -16.64
CA ASN A 6 28.58 -5.74 -17.52
C ASN A 6 27.67 -4.57 -17.12
N ALA A 7 27.48 -4.34 -15.81
CA ALA A 7 26.72 -3.18 -15.32
C ALA A 7 27.38 -1.84 -15.69
N LEU A 8 28.71 -1.74 -15.55
CA LEU A 8 29.47 -0.54 -15.95
C LEU A 8 29.45 -0.33 -17.47
N MET A 9 29.54 -1.41 -18.26
CA MET A 9 29.41 -1.33 -19.71
C MET A 9 28.01 -0.84 -20.11
N ALA A 10 26.96 -1.37 -19.48
CA ALA A 10 25.60 -0.88 -19.67
C ALA A 10 25.50 0.62 -19.38
N LYS A 11 26.15 1.09 -18.31
CA LYS A 11 26.17 2.51 -17.95
C LYS A 11 26.81 3.36 -19.04
N ALA A 12 28.01 2.99 -19.48
CA ALA A 12 28.74 3.70 -20.53
C ALA A 12 27.97 3.76 -21.86
N LEU A 13 27.30 2.67 -22.24
CA LEU A 13 26.44 2.64 -23.44
C LEU A 13 25.31 3.65 -23.32
N ARG A 14 24.59 3.67 -22.18
CA ARG A 14 23.48 4.59 -21.97
C ARG A 14 23.93 6.06 -21.97
N GLU A 15 25.08 6.37 -21.38
CA GLU A 15 25.67 7.72 -21.37
C GLU A 15 26.09 8.21 -22.77
N THR A 16 26.35 7.28 -23.69
CA THR A 16 26.67 7.60 -25.10
C THR A 16 25.46 7.51 -26.04
N GLY A 17 24.24 7.34 -25.48
CA GLY A 17 23.00 7.23 -26.26
C GLY A 17 22.84 5.90 -27.00
N GLN A 18 23.67 4.91 -26.67
CA GLN A 18 23.60 3.56 -27.25
C GLN A 18 22.70 2.64 -26.40
N ASP A 19 22.19 1.58 -27.02
CA ASP A 19 21.37 0.59 -26.32
C ASP A 19 22.22 -0.19 -25.29
N SER A 20 21.81 -0.13 -24.02
CA SER A 20 22.46 -0.80 -22.89
C SER A 20 21.77 -2.10 -22.46
N THR A 21 20.66 -2.48 -23.09
CA THR A 21 19.75 -3.53 -22.62
C THR A 21 20.44 -4.88 -22.48
N GLN A 22 21.20 -5.30 -23.49
CA GLN A 22 21.92 -6.58 -23.44
C GLN A 22 22.90 -6.62 -22.26
N GLN A 23 23.73 -5.59 -22.11
CA GLN A 23 24.76 -5.56 -21.08
C GLN A 23 24.15 -5.54 -19.67
N TRP A 24 23.02 -4.83 -19.50
CA TRP A 24 22.28 -4.87 -18.25
C TRP A 24 21.73 -6.27 -17.96
N HIS A 25 21.07 -6.91 -18.94
CA HIS A 25 20.55 -8.27 -18.78
C HIS A 25 21.65 -9.27 -18.42
N GLU A 26 22.82 -9.18 -19.06
CA GLU A 26 23.94 -10.06 -18.71
C GLU A 26 24.50 -9.77 -17.31
N ALA A 27 24.45 -8.52 -16.84
CA ALA A 27 24.81 -8.20 -15.46
C ALA A 27 23.86 -8.92 -14.48
N VAL A 28 22.55 -8.79 -14.71
CA VAL A 28 21.52 -9.46 -13.88
C VAL A 28 21.66 -10.98 -13.96
N ALA A 29 21.91 -11.56 -15.13
CA ALA A 29 22.06 -13.02 -15.29
C ALA A 29 23.27 -13.62 -14.56
N LYS A 30 24.29 -12.81 -14.26
CA LYS A 30 25.54 -13.24 -13.61
C LYS A 30 25.53 -13.10 -12.09
N ILE A 31 24.50 -12.50 -11.50
CA ILE A 31 24.36 -12.46 -10.03
C ILE A 31 23.74 -13.76 -9.54
N ASN A 32 24.03 -14.14 -8.29
CA ASN A 32 23.21 -15.10 -7.56
C ASN A 32 22.14 -14.33 -6.75
N PRO A 33 20.82 -14.43 -7.09
CA PRO A 33 19.76 -13.69 -6.40
C PRO A 33 19.62 -13.98 -4.90
N GLY A 34 20.10 -15.15 -4.45
CA GLY A 34 20.14 -15.52 -3.03
C GLY A 34 21.34 -14.96 -2.25
N THR A 35 22.11 -14.06 -2.85
CA THR A 35 23.27 -13.42 -2.21
C THR A 35 23.13 -11.90 -2.21
N GLU A 36 23.94 -11.21 -1.40
CA GLU A 36 23.99 -9.74 -1.32
C GLU A 36 24.37 -9.04 -2.65
N GLN A 37 24.82 -9.80 -3.66
CA GLN A 37 25.13 -9.27 -5.00
C GLN A 37 23.92 -8.58 -5.64
N ILE A 38 22.70 -9.06 -5.40
CA ILE A 38 21.48 -8.47 -5.95
C ILE A 38 21.22 -7.07 -5.40
N PHE A 39 21.47 -6.86 -4.10
CA PHE A 39 21.31 -5.56 -3.46
C PHE A 39 22.43 -4.60 -3.87
N ALA A 40 23.67 -5.09 -4.01
CA ALA A 40 24.77 -4.28 -4.53
C ALA A 40 24.49 -3.78 -5.96
N LEU A 41 23.94 -4.63 -6.84
CA LEU A 41 23.56 -4.22 -8.20
C LEU A 41 22.36 -3.25 -8.18
N ALA A 42 21.38 -3.46 -7.30
CA ALA A 42 20.25 -2.55 -7.14
C ALA A 42 20.67 -1.17 -6.60
N GLU A 43 21.66 -1.13 -5.71
CA GLU A 43 22.24 0.12 -5.21
C GLU A 43 22.97 0.89 -6.32
N LEU A 44 23.70 0.20 -7.19
CA LEU A 44 24.31 0.82 -8.38
C LEU A 44 23.25 1.43 -9.30
N ALA A 45 22.19 0.67 -9.60
CA ALA A 45 21.08 1.17 -10.41
C ALA A 45 20.43 2.43 -9.79
N GLN A 46 20.16 2.43 -8.48
CA GLN A 46 19.66 3.61 -7.79
C GLN A 46 20.60 4.82 -7.89
N LYS A 47 21.91 4.62 -7.66
CA LYS A 47 22.93 5.69 -7.77
C LYS A 47 22.99 6.29 -9.18
N TRP A 48 22.63 5.52 -10.20
CA TRP A 48 22.58 5.99 -11.59
C TRP A 48 21.22 6.56 -12.00
N GLY A 49 20.24 6.62 -11.09
CA GLY A 49 18.88 7.05 -11.38
C GLY A 49 18.07 6.03 -12.19
N TRP A 50 18.51 4.78 -12.26
CA TRP A 50 17.85 3.70 -12.98
C TRP A 50 16.84 3.01 -12.07
N GLU A 51 15.78 3.75 -11.71
CA GLU A 51 14.80 3.34 -10.72
C GLU A 51 14.08 2.05 -11.10
N LYS A 52 13.67 1.91 -12.37
CA LYS A 52 13.00 0.70 -12.87
C LYS A 52 13.88 -0.54 -12.66
N GLU A 53 15.14 -0.45 -13.06
CA GLU A 53 16.11 -1.53 -12.92
C GLU A 53 16.38 -1.91 -11.45
N ALA A 54 16.42 -0.92 -10.55
CA ALA A 54 16.54 -1.17 -9.12
C ALA A 54 15.30 -1.89 -8.55
N LEU A 55 14.10 -1.46 -8.94
CA LEU A 55 12.84 -2.09 -8.54
C LEU A 55 12.73 -3.52 -9.08
N ASP A 56 13.12 -3.76 -10.33
CA ASP A 56 13.15 -5.10 -10.93
C ASP A 56 14.07 -6.04 -10.12
N LEU A 57 15.22 -5.55 -9.64
CA LEU A 57 16.15 -6.30 -8.80
C LEU A 57 15.59 -6.56 -7.40
N TRP A 58 14.91 -5.61 -6.78
CA TRP A 58 14.23 -5.84 -5.49
C TRP A 58 13.09 -6.85 -5.64
N TRP A 59 12.28 -6.76 -6.69
CA TRP A 59 11.25 -7.76 -6.98
C TRP A 59 11.83 -9.14 -7.28
N LEU A 60 13.01 -9.21 -7.89
CA LEU A 60 13.74 -10.46 -8.08
C LEU A 60 14.26 -11.02 -6.75
N ALA A 61 14.86 -10.19 -5.89
CA ALA A 61 15.31 -10.59 -4.55
C ALA A 61 14.16 -11.08 -3.67
N ALA A 62 12.97 -10.47 -3.81
CA ALA A 62 11.76 -10.89 -3.10
C ALA A 62 11.22 -12.29 -3.50
N LYS A 63 11.81 -12.93 -4.52
CA LYS A 63 11.51 -14.33 -4.87
C LYS A 63 12.32 -15.33 -4.06
N ASP A 64 13.46 -14.91 -3.51
CA ASP A 64 14.29 -15.77 -2.66
C ASP A 64 13.75 -15.77 -1.21
N PRO A 65 13.43 -16.92 -0.62
CA PRO A 65 12.90 -17.00 0.74
C PRO A 65 13.77 -16.32 1.81
N ASN A 66 15.10 -16.32 1.65
CA ASN A 66 16.02 -15.71 2.61
C ASN A 66 15.96 -14.17 2.59
N HIS A 67 15.53 -13.59 1.46
CA HIS A 67 15.47 -12.14 1.26
C HIS A 67 14.03 -11.62 1.18
N ALA A 68 13.04 -12.50 1.07
CA ALA A 68 11.67 -12.14 0.74
C ALA A 68 11.06 -11.13 1.72
N GLU A 69 11.11 -11.40 3.02
CA GLU A 69 10.53 -10.50 4.03
C GLU A 69 11.15 -9.11 3.97
N LYS A 70 12.48 -9.02 4.14
CA LYS A 70 13.22 -7.76 4.15
C LYS A 70 12.94 -6.95 2.89
N THR A 71 12.98 -7.60 1.73
CA THR A 71 12.83 -6.91 0.45
C THR A 71 11.39 -6.46 0.21
N LEU A 72 10.39 -7.25 0.62
CA LEU A 72 8.99 -6.85 0.53
C LEU A 72 8.69 -5.68 1.48
N ARG A 73 9.30 -5.62 2.66
CA ARG A 73 9.18 -4.44 3.55
C ARG A 73 9.82 -3.19 2.94
N MET A 74 10.99 -3.32 2.31
CA MET A 74 11.62 -2.21 1.57
C MET A 74 10.73 -1.71 0.42
N LEU A 75 10.14 -2.63 -0.36
CA LEU A 75 9.20 -2.30 -1.43
C LEU A 75 7.94 -1.63 -0.87
N TYR A 76 7.40 -2.12 0.25
CA TYR A 76 6.26 -1.52 0.92
C TYR A 76 6.54 -0.05 1.28
N ASP A 77 7.64 0.22 1.98
CA ASP A 77 8.01 1.58 2.38
C ASP A 77 8.23 2.51 1.17
N PHE A 78 8.87 1.99 0.12
CA PHE A 78 9.07 2.72 -1.13
C PHE A 78 7.72 3.12 -1.76
N TYR A 79 6.78 2.18 -1.90
CA TYR A 79 5.49 2.45 -2.52
C TYR A 79 4.54 3.25 -1.62
N VAL A 80 4.69 3.20 -0.29
CA VAL A 80 4.02 4.13 0.64
C VAL A 80 4.49 5.56 0.37
N GLY A 81 5.80 5.76 0.21
CA GLY A 81 6.38 7.07 -0.12
C GLY A 81 5.94 7.62 -1.48
N ARG A 82 5.57 6.73 -2.41
CA ARG A 82 5.05 7.09 -3.74
C ARG A 82 3.52 7.13 -3.80
N GLN A 83 2.82 6.73 -2.74
CA GLN A 83 1.38 6.56 -2.72
C GLN A 83 0.88 5.67 -3.89
N ASP A 84 1.66 4.64 -4.24
CA ASP A 84 1.36 3.73 -5.35
C ASP A 84 0.51 2.55 -4.83
N THR A 85 -0.81 2.74 -4.83
CA THR A 85 -1.77 1.77 -4.31
C THR A 85 -1.69 0.41 -5.01
N ALA A 86 -1.44 0.40 -6.32
CA ALA A 86 -1.39 -0.83 -7.10
C ALA A 86 -0.16 -1.68 -6.73
N GLU A 87 1.00 -1.04 -6.60
CA GLU A 87 2.21 -1.74 -6.20
C GLU A 87 2.20 -2.12 -4.70
N LEU A 88 1.61 -1.30 -3.83
CA LEU A 88 1.36 -1.69 -2.44
C LEU A 88 0.50 -2.95 -2.33
N TYR A 89 -0.57 -3.05 -3.14
CA TYR A 89 -1.39 -4.25 -3.21
C TYR A 89 -0.56 -5.47 -3.63
N ARG A 90 0.29 -5.34 -4.66
CA ARG A 90 1.17 -6.43 -5.11
C ARG A 90 2.13 -6.88 -4.00
N VAL A 91 2.68 -5.95 -3.23
CA VAL A 91 3.55 -6.26 -2.08
C VAL A 91 2.77 -7.01 -1.00
N LEU A 92 1.59 -6.52 -0.62
CA LEU A 92 0.77 -7.14 0.42
C LEU A 92 0.28 -8.54 0.05
N VAL A 93 -0.05 -8.81 -1.23
CA VAL A 93 -0.36 -10.17 -1.71
C VAL A 93 0.83 -11.12 -1.50
N ARG A 94 2.07 -10.64 -1.61
CA ARG A 94 3.26 -11.46 -1.36
C ARG A 94 3.54 -11.63 0.13
N LEU A 95 3.37 -10.57 0.93
CA LEU A 95 3.50 -10.64 2.38
C LEU A 95 2.47 -11.56 3.02
N GLU A 96 1.21 -11.54 2.56
CA GLU A 96 0.15 -12.41 3.09
C GLU A 96 0.45 -13.89 2.85
N LYS A 97 1.09 -14.24 1.73
CA LYS A 97 1.55 -15.62 1.48
C LYS A 97 2.67 -16.06 2.43
N LEU A 98 3.53 -15.13 2.85
CA LEU A 98 4.61 -15.42 3.80
C LEU A 98 4.10 -15.47 5.24
N TYR A 99 3.14 -14.61 5.56
CA TYR A 99 2.56 -14.45 6.90
C TYR A 99 1.04 -14.57 6.86
N PRO A 100 0.48 -15.76 6.56
CA PRO A 100 -0.97 -15.94 6.40
C PRO A 100 -1.76 -15.69 7.69
N ASN A 101 -1.09 -15.68 8.84
CA ASN A 101 -1.70 -15.42 10.15
C ASN A 101 -1.47 -13.99 10.65
N ASP A 102 -0.74 -13.16 9.90
CA ASP A 102 -0.53 -11.76 10.25
C ASP A 102 -1.77 -10.93 9.90
N ARG A 103 -2.46 -10.47 10.96
CA ARG A 103 -3.71 -9.73 10.85
C ARG A 103 -3.50 -8.32 10.33
N ALA A 104 -2.36 -7.70 10.61
CA ALA A 104 -2.04 -6.39 10.07
C ALA A 104 -1.84 -6.46 8.55
N VAL A 105 -1.10 -7.47 8.07
CA VAL A 105 -0.95 -7.71 6.63
C VAL A 105 -2.30 -8.01 5.97
N SER A 106 -3.12 -8.87 6.58
CA SER A 106 -4.45 -9.22 6.08
C SER A 106 -5.39 -8.01 6.03
N ASN A 107 -5.39 -7.18 7.07
CA ASN A 107 -6.17 -5.95 7.14
C ASN A 107 -5.75 -4.95 6.06
N ASN A 108 -4.44 -4.69 5.92
CA ASN A 108 -3.95 -3.76 4.92
C ASN A 108 -4.24 -4.27 3.51
N LEU A 109 -4.12 -5.59 3.27
CA LEU A 109 -4.51 -6.20 2.00
C LEU A 109 -6.01 -5.99 1.74
N ALA A 110 -6.87 -6.17 2.75
CA ALA A 110 -8.30 -5.92 2.63
C ALA A 110 -8.59 -4.46 2.28
N GLN A 111 -7.96 -3.50 2.97
CA GLN A 111 -8.10 -2.08 2.70
C GLN A 111 -7.78 -1.75 1.23
N LEU A 112 -6.62 -2.17 0.73
CA LEU A 112 -6.23 -1.88 -0.65
C LEU A 112 -7.11 -2.61 -1.66
N SER A 113 -7.52 -3.84 -1.35
CA SER A 113 -8.47 -4.61 -2.18
C SER A 113 -9.80 -3.86 -2.34
N LEU A 114 -10.31 -3.27 -1.26
CA LEU A 114 -11.54 -2.47 -1.27
C LEU A 114 -11.39 -1.17 -2.05
N LEU A 115 -10.28 -0.46 -1.87
CA LEU A 115 -9.97 0.79 -2.58
C LEU A 115 -9.83 0.56 -4.10
N LEU A 116 -9.20 -0.54 -4.49
CA LEU A 116 -8.95 -0.91 -5.89
C LEU A 116 -10.09 -1.72 -6.52
N HIS A 117 -11.12 -2.09 -5.76
CA HIS A 117 -12.20 -2.98 -6.19
C HIS A 117 -11.71 -4.35 -6.70
N LEU A 118 -10.70 -4.91 -6.05
CA LEU A 118 -10.10 -6.21 -6.39
C LEU A 118 -10.58 -7.28 -5.41
N ASP A 119 -11.15 -8.38 -5.93
CA ASP A 119 -11.66 -9.52 -5.13
C ASP A 119 -12.46 -9.07 -3.89
N PRO A 120 -13.55 -8.30 -4.10
CA PRO A 120 -14.28 -7.65 -3.00
C PRO A 120 -14.80 -8.66 -1.96
N ASP A 121 -15.20 -9.86 -2.40
CA ASP A 121 -15.69 -10.91 -1.49
C ASP A 121 -14.61 -11.36 -0.50
N ARG A 122 -13.37 -11.55 -0.96
CA ARG A 122 -12.24 -11.84 -0.08
C ARG A 122 -11.92 -10.65 0.81
N ALA A 123 -11.91 -9.44 0.24
CA ALA A 123 -11.61 -8.23 0.98
C ALA A 123 -12.58 -8.01 2.17
N TYR A 124 -13.89 -8.20 1.95
CA TYR A 124 -14.90 -8.12 3.00
C TYR A 124 -14.66 -9.15 4.12
N ARG A 125 -14.33 -10.40 3.76
CA ARG A 125 -14.01 -11.43 4.76
C ARG A 125 -12.77 -11.07 5.58
N LEU A 126 -11.68 -10.70 4.91
CA LEU A 126 -10.42 -10.34 5.57
C LEU A 126 -10.60 -9.16 6.53
N ALA A 127 -11.30 -8.11 6.12
CA ALA A 127 -11.57 -6.94 6.97
C ALA A 127 -12.37 -7.32 8.22
N ARG A 128 -13.44 -8.12 8.04
CA ARG A 128 -14.25 -8.62 9.16
C ARG A 128 -13.43 -9.47 10.11
N GLU A 129 -12.71 -10.46 9.58
CA GLU A 129 -11.91 -11.39 10.38
C GLU A 129 -10.78 -10.68 11.14
N ALA A 130 -10.13 -9.68 10.55
CA ALA A 130 -9.13 -8.87 11.26
C ALA A 130 -9.76 -8.14 12.45
N HIS A 131 -10.90 -7.47 12.24
CA HIS A 131 -11.61 -6.76 13.30
C HIS A 131 -12.16 -7.69 14.40
N GLU A 132 -12.75 -8.84 14.04
CA GLU A 132 -13.30 -9.79 15.02
C GLU A 132 -12.22 -10.36 15.97
N GLN A 133 -10.98 -10.49 15.49
CA GLN A 133 -9.86 -10.95 16.31
C GLN A 133 -9.30 -9.86 17.23
N GLU A 134 -9.25 -8.61 16.75
CA GLU A 134 -8.77 -7.46 17.52
C GLU A 134 -9.81 -6.32 17.52
N PRO A 135 -10.95 -6.48 18.21
CA PRO A 135 -12.09 -5.56 18.10
C PRO A 135 -11.80 -4.16 18.66
N LYS A 136 -10.74 -4.01 19.46
CA LYS A 136 -10.29 -2.73 20.03
C LYS A 136 -9.24 -2.02 19.15
N ASN A 137 -8.83 -2.62 18.04
CA ASN A 137 -7.89 -2.01 17.11
C ASN A 137 -8.65 -1.11 16.13
N VAL A 138 -8.51 0.22 16.29
CA VAL A 138 -9.24 1.20 15.48
C VAL A 138 -8.86 1.15 13.99
N ASP A 139 -7.62 0.78 13.65
CA ASP A 139 -7.19 0.65 12.25
C ASP A 139 -7.92 -0.51 11.55
N PHE A 140 -8.15 -1.62 12.27
CA PHE A 140 -8.93 -2.75 11.77
C PHE A 140 -10.42 -2.44 11.72
N ALA A 141 -10.94 -1.75 12.74
CA ALA A 141 -12.32 -1.29 12.75
C ALA A 141 -12.61 -0.31 11.61
N ALA A 142 -11.69 0.59 11.27
CA ALA A 142 -11.86 1.52 10.14
C ALA A 142 -11.93 0.79 8.80
N THR A 143 -11.08 -0.21 8.59
CA THR A 143 -11.11 -1.04 7.37
C THR A 143 -12.41 -1.84 7.28
N TYR A 144 -12.88 -2.42 8.39
CA TYR A 144 -14.14 -3.14 8.41
C TYR A 144 -15.37 -2.21 8.27
N ALA A 145 -15.35 -1.03 8.88
CA ALA A 145 -16.38 -0.02 8.69
C ALA A 145 -16.44 0.44 7.22
N PHE A 146 -15.28 0.58 6.57
CA PHE A 146 -15.21 0.87 5.14
C PHE A 146 -15.79 -0.25 4.28
N ALA A 147 -15.51 -1.52 4.62
CA ALA A 147 -16.16 -2.68 4.00
C ALA A 147 -17.69 -2.61 4.12
N LEU A 148 -18.21 -2.39 5.32
CA LEU A 148 -19.66 -2.26 5.58
C LEU A 148 -20.28 -1.10 4.79
N TYR A 149 -19.59 0.03 4.73
CA TYR A 149 -20.01 1.20 3.95
C TYR A 149 -20.12 0.87 2.46
N LEU A 150 -19.13 0.19 1.88
CA LEU A 150 -19.17 -0.24 0.48
C LEU A 150 -20.27 -1.27 0.21
N GLN A 151 -20.66 -2.06 1.21
CA GLN A 151 -21.80 -2.99 1.14
C GLN A 151 -23.16 -2.29 1.33
N GLY A 152 -23.17 -0.97 1.57
CA GLY A 152 -24.38 -0.19 1.79
C GLY A 152 -24.91 -0.23 3.23
N ASP A 153 -24.24 -0.91 4.15
CA ASP A 153 -24.62 -0.98 5.56
C ASP A 153 -24.02 0.20 6.35
N VAL A 154 -24.39 1.41 5.92
CA VAL A 154 -23.84 2.68 6.41
C VAL A 154 -24.11 2.87 7.91
N GLU A 155 -25.28 2.42 8.38
CA GLU A 155 -25.66 2.49 9.80
C GLU A 155 -24.82 1.60 10.70
N LYS A 156 -24.38 0.42 10.24
CA LYS A 156 -23.43 -0.39 11.01
C LYS A 156 -22.02 0.20 10.94
N ALA A 157 -21.61 0.70 9.78
CA ALA A 157 -20.31 1.34 9.61
C ALA A 157 -20.13 2.54 10.55
N SER A 158 -21.13 3.44 10.61
CA SER A 158 -21.09 4.65 11.44
C SER A 158 -21.09 4.33 12.93
N ARG A 159 -21.90 3.35 13.37
CA ARG A 159 -21.95 2.89 14.76
C ARG A 159 -20.66 2.18 15.20
N LEU A 160 -20.06 1.38 14.32
CA LEU A 160 -18.80 0.69 14.60
C LEU A 160 -17.71 1.67 14.97
N LEU A 161 -17.44 2.66 14.11
CA LEU A 161 -16.44 3.69 14.41
C LEU A 161 -16.88 4.63 15.53
N GLY A 162 -18.18 4.93 15.65
CA GLY A 162 -18.71 5.72 16.76
C GLY A 162 -18.50 5.11 18.16
N GLY A 163 -18.11 3.83 18.25
CA GLY A 163 -17.76 3.17 19.52
C GLY A 163 -16.33 3.42 20.02
N PHE A 164 -15.47 4.08 19.24
CA PHE A 164 -14.08 4.39 19.62
C PHE A 164 -13.97 5.76 20.30
N SER A 165 -12.86 5.99 20.99
CA SER A 165 -12.61 7.28 21.64
C SER A 165 -12.40 8.40 20.62
N GLU A 166 -12.71 9.65 21.00
CA GLU A 166 -12.51 10.79 20.11
C GLU A 166 -11.05 10.94 19.67
N THR A 167 -10.10 10.72 20.59
CA THR A 167 -8.65 10.73 20.28
C THR A 167 -8.27 9.72 19.19
N GLU A 168 -8.86 8.53 19.19
CA GLU A 168 -8.61 7.52 18.15
C GLU A 168 -9.23 7.94 16.81
N LEU A 169 -10.45 8.48 16.85
CA LEU A 169 -11.18 8.91 15.65
C LEU A 169 -10.58 10.16 15.00
N GLU A 170 -9.93 11.02 15.76
CA GLU A 170 -9.26 12.23 15.26
C GLU A 170 -7.89 11.95 14.63
N ARG A 171 -7.35 10.72 14.74
CA ARG A 171 -6.15 10.32 13.98
C ARG A 171 -6.43 10.52 12.49
N PRO A 172 -5.63 11.28 11.73
CA PRO A 172 -5.98 11.66 10.35
C PRO A 172 -6.38 10.49 9.45
N GLN A 173 -5.66 9.36 9.49
CA GLN A 173 -6.02 8.20 8.66
C GLN A 173 -7.39 7.62 9.00
N ILE A 174 -7.76 7.57 10.29
CA ILE A 174 -9.06 7.08 10.76
C ILE A 174 -10.16 8.10 10.42
N ALA A 175 -9.87 9.38 10.65
CA ALA A 175 -10.77 10.49 10.38
C ALA A 175 -11.20 10.54 8.90
N ALA A 176 -10.31 10.20 7.97
CA ALA A 176 -10.63 10.12 6.55
C ALA A 176 -11.78 9.13 6.26
N TYR A 177 -11.67 7.89 6.74
CA TYR A 177 -12.74 6.90 6.59
C TYR A 177 -13.99 7.27 7.38
N TYR A 178 -13.82 7.74 8.63
CA TYR A 178 -14.96 8.08 9.46
C TYR A 178 -15.78 9.24 8.90
N GLY A 179 -15.11 10.28 8.39
CA GLY A 179 -15.75 11.41 7.72
C GLY A 179 -16.54 10.99 6.48
N VAL A 180 -15.99 10.09 5.66
CA VAL A 180 -16.69 9.54 4.48
C VAL A 180 -17.94 8.75 4.90
N ILE A 181 -17.84 7.94 5.95
CA ILE A 181 -18.96 7.14 6.47
C ILE A 181 -20.06 8.04 7.04
N LEU A 182 -19.69 9.05 7.83
CA LEU A 182 -20.63 10.04 8.39
C LEU A 182 -21.34 10.85 7.31
N ALA A 183 -20.62 11.24 6.25
CA ALA A 183 -21.24 11.90 5.10
C ALA A 183 -22.28 11.00 4.43
N GLY A 184 -21.98 9.70 4.33
CA GLY A 184 -22.91 8.69 3.82
C GLY A 184 -24.12 8.46 4.71
N SER A 185 -23.98 8.58 6.04
CA SER A 185 -25.08 8.43 6.99
C SER A 185 -25.92 9.70 7.13
N GLY A 186 -25.51 10.80 6.51
CA GLY A 186 -26.20 12.09 6.59
C GLY A 186 -25.84 12.93 7.84
N ASP A 187 -24.86 12.52 8.63
CA ASP A 187 -24.36 13.30 9.78
C ASP A 187 -23.33 14.34 9.30
N PHE A 188 -23.82 15.29 8.49
CA PHE A 188 -22.98 16.28 7.81
C PHE A 188 -22.14 17.16 8.76
N PRO A 189 -22.65 17.63 9.92
CA PRO A 189 -21.85 18.43 10.84
C PRO A 189 -20.62 17.70 11.35
N ARG A 190 -20.75 16.42 11.75
CA ARG A 190 -19.61 15.62 12.21
C ARG A 190 -18.74 15.19 11.04
N ALA A 191 -19.34 14.87 9.89
CA ALA A 191 -18.60 14.52 8.68
C ALA A 191 -17.62 15.63 8.27
N ALA A 192 -18.03 16.91 8.31
CA ALA A 192 -17.16 18.04 7.99
C ALA A 192 -15.91 18.07 8.89
N LYS A 193 -16.08 17.97 10.22
CA LYS A 193 -14.97 17.91 11.18
C LYS A 193 -13.97 16.80 10.83
N PHE A 194 -14.46 15.58 10.61
CA PHE A 194 -13.57 14.43 10.38
C PHE A 194 -12.96 14.42 8.98
N LEU A 195 -13.64 14.93 7.96
CA LEU A 195 -13.05 15.09 6.62
C LEU A 195 -11.92 16.12 6.62
N ASP A 196 -12.06 17.22 7.37
CA ASP A 196 -10.99 18.23 7.50
C ASP A 196 -9.76 17.68 8.22
N LEU A 197 -9.96 16.81 9.23
CA LEU A 197 -8.87 16.08 9.87
C LEU A 197 -8.27 15.04 8.93
N GLY A 198 -9.12 14.30 8.22
CA GLY A 198 -8.74 13.24 7.29
C GLY A 198 -7.93 13.72 6.10
N ALA A 199 -8.24 14.91 5.57
CA ALA A 199 -7.51 15.53 4.47
C ALA A 199 -6.04 15.83 4.79
N LYS A 200 -5.65 15.83 6.08
CA LYS A 200 -4.26 16.03 6.54
C LYS A 200 -3.44 14.72 6.56
N ALA A 201 -4.08 13.58 6.32
CA ALA A 201 -3.39 12.29 6.27
C ALA A 201 -2.55 12.14 5.00
N ASN A 202 -1.61 11.18 5.01
CA ASN A 202 -0.88 10.77 3.81
C ASN A 202 -1.75 9.84 2.95
N LEU A 203 -2.84 10.38 2.41
CA LEU A 203 -3.86 9.61 1.70
C LEU A 203 -3.35 9.03 0.38
N LEU A 204 -3.69 7.76 0.12
CA LEU A 204 -3.59 7.16 -1.20
C LEU A 204 -4.51 7.89 -2.20
N PRO A 205 -4.24 7.81 -3.51
CA PRO A 205 -5.06 8.46 -4.53
C PRO A 205 -6.56 8.09 -4.45
N GLU A 206 -6.87 6.82 -4.16
CA GLU A 206 -8.23 6.31 -4.00
C GLU A 206 -8.89 6.86 -2.73
N GLU A 207 -8.17 6.90 -1.61
CA GLU A 207 -8.67 7.48 -0.35
C GLU A 207 -8.97 8.98 -0.53
N ARG A 208 -8.08 9.70 -1.22
CA ARG A 208 -8.27 11.12 -1.53
C ARG A 208 -9.55 11.36 -2.33
N LYS A 209 -9.80 10.54 -3.36
CA LYS A 209 -11.05 10.60 -4.14
C LYS A 209 -12.29 10.34 -3.28
N LEU A 210 -12.21 9.43 -2.30
CA LEU A 210 -13.31 9.18 -1.38
C LEU A 210 -13.60 10.41 -0.51
N VAL A 211 -12.56 11.01 0.09
CA VAL A 211 -12.67 12.21 0.92
C VAL A 211 -13.24 13.38 0.10
N GLU A 212 -12.70 13.65 -1.09
CA GLU A 212 -13.18 14.72 -1.98
C GLU A 212 -14.65 14.53 -2.36
N LYS A 213 -15.06 13.30 -2.71
CA LYS A 213 -16.45 12.97 -3.01
C LYS A 213 -17.38 13.22 -1.81
N ALA A 214 -16.94 12.86 -0.60
CA ALA A 214 -17.71 13.10 0.62
C ALA A 214 -17.85 14.61 0.91
N GLN A 215 -16.77 15.39 0.76
CA GLN A 215 -16.80 16.85 0.91
C GLN A 215 -17.78 17.50 -0.09
N LEU A 216 -17.77 17.08 -1.36
CA LEU A 216 -18.73 17.54 -2.36
C LEU A 216 -20.18 17.18 -2.02
N THR A 217 -20.39 16.04 -1.35
CA THR A 217 -21.72 15.61 -0.92
C THR A 217 -22.26 16.54 0.18
N ILE A 218 -21.41 16.91 1.14
CA ILE A 218 -21.75 17.85 2.21
C ILE A 218 -22.04 19.25 1.64
N ALA A 219 -21.20 19.75 0.73
CA ALA A 219 -21.34 21.09 0.17
C ALA A 219 -22.63 21.32 -0.65
N ARG A 220 -23.33 20.24 -1.04
CA ARG A 220 -24.60 20.29 -1.78
C ARG A 220 -25.84 20.25 -0.89
N ARG A 221 -25.67 20.16 0.43
CA ARG A 221 -26.74 20.02 1.43
C ARG A 221 -26.85 21.30 2.25
#